data_AF-A0A243WEX0-F1
#
_entry.id   AF-A0A243WEX0-F1
#
_cell.length_a   1.000
_cell.length_b   1.000
_cell.length_c   1.000
_cell.angle_alpha   90.00
_cell.angle_beta   90.00
_cell.angle_gamma   90.00
#
_symmetry.space_group_name_H-M   'P 1'
#
loop_
_entity.id
_entity.type
_entity.pdbx_description
1 polymer ?
#
loop_
_entity_poly.entity_id
_entity_poly.type
_entity_poly.pdbx_seq_one_letter_code
_entity_poly.pdbx_strand_id
1 'polypeptide(L)'
;MQDPVGGVVVRLPRPSFDFYFSAKTFGTMGMLGAPFLALTMGWGSIWDNHWLHPFYLDGVLRLVYVSAWMCSLLGLAQLRATGTDGFGRGVLYVIFSTLLLANLWNIYYAIYPNAWTLLYRALDVFWPISNLLMLAIGIGALRAQRLLGWRRYAPLLVGCWLPSVALVYGGLGNSGSTRLFDACYTTGAWMLLGYAVRTSPES
;
A
#
# COMPACT_ATOMS: atom_id res chain seq x y z
N MET A 1 -27.52 -47.54 -21.65
CA MET A 1 -28.23 -46.25 -21.80
C MET A 1 -28.61 -45.79 -20.39
N GLN A 2 -27.75 -45.00 -19.75
CA GLN A 2 -28.03 -44.35 -18.46
C GLN A 2 -27.34 -42.99 -18.51
N ASP A 3 -28.13 -41.93 -18.68
CA ASP A 3 -27.65 -40.55 -18.58
C ASP A 3 -27.36 -40.21 -17.12
N PRO A 4 -26.22 -39.57 -16.79
CA PRO A 4 -25.97 -39.10 -15.45
C PRO A 4 -26.82 -37.87 -15.15
N VAL A 5 -27.55 -37.97 -14.04
CA VAL A 5 -28.47 -36.98 -13.47
C VAL A 5 -27.82 -35.60 -13.40
N GLY A 6 -28.47 -34.63 -14.03
CA GLY A 6 -28.07 -33.23 -14.06
C GLY A 6 -27.99 -32.62 -12.66
N GLY A 7 -26.77 -32.50 -12.15
CA GLY A 7 -26.48 -31.72 -10.95
C GLY A 7 -26.74 -30.25 -11.22
N VAL A 8 -27.75 -29.70 -10.54
CA VAL A 8 -28.02 -28.26 -10.54
C VAL A 8 -26.85 -27.55 -9.85
N VAL A 9 -25.92 -27.02 -10.63
CA VAL A 9 -24.84 -26.17 -10.13
C VAL A 9 -25.46 -24.83 -9.71
N VAL A 10 -25.84 -24.71 -8.44
CA VAL A 10 -26.27 -23.44 -7.85
C VAL A 10 -25.05 -22.52 -7.80
N ARG A 11 -24.89 -21.68 -8.82
CA ARG A 11 -23.95 -20.55 -8.77
C ARG A 11 -24.52 -19.52 -7.82
N LEU A 12 -24.06 -19.54 -6.57
CA LEU A 12 -24.30 -18.44 -5.66
C LEU A 12 -23.82 -17.13 -6.31
N PRO A 13 -24.60 -16.03 -6.21
CA PRO A 13 -24.19 -14.74 -6.73
C PRO A 13 -22.85 -14.37 -6.12
N ARG A 14 -21.88 -14.05 -6.99
CA ARG A 14 -20.54 -13.65 -6.54
C ARG A 14 -20.67 -12.25 -5.95
N PRO A 15 -20.12 -11.98 -4.75
CA PRO A 15 -20.05 -10.61 -4.26
C PRO A 15 -19.20 -9.80 -5.24
N SER A 16 -19.85 -8.92 -6.01
CA SER A 16 -19.18 -7.85 -6.73
C SER A 16 -18.98 -6.71 -5.76
N PHE A 17 -17.74 -6.22 -5.65
CA PHE A 17 -17.53 -4.91 -5.07
C PHE A 17 -17.97 -3.87 -6.11
N ASP A 18 -19.26 -3.54 -6.09
CA ASP A 18 -19.77 -2.42 -6.89
C ASP A 18 -19.35 -1.14 -6.17
N PHE A 19 -18.15 -0.69 -6.50
CA PHE A 19 -17.64 0.57 -5.99
C PHE A 19 -18.31 1.72 -6.74
N TYR A 20 -18.81 2.70 -6.00
CA TYR A 20 -19.35 3.94 -6.57
C TYR A 20 -18.27 4.80 -7.28
N PHE A 21 -17.00 4.62 -6.94
CA PHE A 21 -15.88 5.38 -7.48
C PHE A 21 -15.07 4.57 -8.49
N SER A 22 -14.54 5.26 -9.51
CA SER A 22 -13.71 4.64 -10.55
C SER A 22 -12.28 4.40 -10.09
N ALA A 23 -11.58 3.50 -10.80
CA ALA A 23 -10.16 3.22 -10.55
C ALA A 23 -9.31 4.49 -10.72
N LYS A 24 -9.74 5.40 -11.60
CA LYS A 24 -9.10 6.71 -11.82
C LYS A 24 -9.14 7.60 -10.58
N THR A 25 -10.26 7.64 -9.88
CA THR A 25 -10.39 8.39 -8.62
C THR A 25 -9.46 7.81 -7.57
N PHE A 26 -9.46 6.48 -7.42
CA PHE A 26 -8.59 5.78 -6.48
C PHE A 26 -7.10 5.98 -6.75
N GLY A 27 -6.67 5.90 -8.02
CA GLY A 27 -5.30 6.19 -8.42
C GLY A 27 -4.90 7.64 -8.15
N THR A 28 -5.83 8.59 -8.36
CA THR A 28 -5.58 10.02 -8.07
C THR A 28 -5.41 10.27 -6.58
N MET A 29 -6.27 9.70 -5.73
CA MET A 29 -6.12 9.77 -4.28
C MET A 29 -4.78 9.18 -3.84
N GLY A 30 -4.38 8.04 -4.42
CA GLY A 30 -3.06 7.44 -4.23
C GLY A 30 -1.89 8.37 -4.53
N MET A 31 -1.92 9.03 -5.70
CA MET A 31 -0.89 9.99 -6.10
C MET A 31 -0.81 11.18 -5.14
N LEU A 32 -1.95 11.71 -4.69
CA LEU A 32 -1.99 12.89 -3.82
C LEU A 32 -1.47 12.60 -2.42
N GLY A 33 -1.70 11.40 -1.88
CA GLY A 33 -1.19 11.03 -0.55
C GLY A 33 0.25 10.55 -0.53
N ALA A 34 0.84 10.16 -1.67
CA ALA A 34 2.21 9.64 -1.72
C ALA A 34 3.27 10.58 -1.12
N PRO A 35 3.27 11.91 -1.36
CA PRO A 35 4.27 12.83 -0.80
C PRO A 35 4.20 12.99 0.72
N PHE A 36 3.11 12.59 1.38
CA PHE A 36 2.90 12.87 2.80
C PHE A 36 3.90 12.11 3.69
N LEU A 37 4.36 10.92 3.28
CA LEU A 37 5.43 10.23 4.01
C LEU A 37 6.79 10.91 3.83
N ALA A 38 7.09 11.47 2.65
CA ALA A 38 8.32 12.25 2.50
C ALA A 38 8.29 13.53 3.34
N LEU A 39 7.12 14.14 3.52
CA LEU A 39 6.98 15.28 4.43
C LEU A 39 7.34 14.87 5.87
N THR A 40 6.91 13.70 6.34
CA THR A 40 7.26 13.25 7.70
C THR A 40 8.76 12.99 7.85
N MET A 41 9.39 12.35 6.86
CA MET A 41 10.83 12.05 6.85
C MET A 41 11.69 13.31 6.69
N GLY A 42 11.26 14.24 5.83
CA GLY A 42 11.96 15.48 5.54
C GLY A 42 11.88 16.49 6.68
N TRP A 43 10.72 16.60 7.33
CA TRP A 43 10.54 17.55 8.43
C TRP A 43 11.44 17.26 9.62
N GLY A 44 11.58 15.98 9.99
CA GLY A 44 12.51 15.54 11.04
C GLY A 44 13.99 15.63 10.66
N SER A 45 14.32 15.91 9.39
CA SER A 45 15.70 16.03 8.89
C SER A 45 16.11 17.50 8.68
N ILE A 46 15.16 18.38 8.37
CA ILE A 46 15.39 19.83 8.16
C ILE A 46 15.35 20.57 9.49
N TRP A 47 14.51 20.12 10.43
CA TRP A 47 14.30 20.78 11.70
C TRP A 47 14.84 19.88 12.82
N ASP A 48 16.17 19.90 13.03
CA ASP A 48 16.86 19.26 14.18
C ASP A 48 16.35 19.78 15.55
N ASN A 49 15.42 20.75 15.55
CA ASN A 49 14.74 21.22 16.74
C ASN A 49 13.54 20.32 17.07
N HIS A 50 13.79 19.28 17.86
CA HIS A 50 12.77 18.35 18.39
C HIS A 50 11.57 19.05 19.06
N TRP A 51 11.73 20.31 19.48
CA TRP A 51 10.72 21.14 20.15
C TRP A 51 9.59 21.63 19.22
N LEU A 52 9.83 21.71 17.92
CA LEU A 52 8.87 22.21 16.93
C LEU A 52 8.18 21.09 16.15
N HIS A 53 8.41 19.82 16.51
CA HIS A 53 7.79 18.69 15.85
C HIS A 53 6.52 18.28 16.62
N PRO A 54 5.33 18.76 16.22
CA PRO A 54 4.11 18.21 16.77
C PRO A 54 4.01 16.75 16.35
N PHE A 55 4.31 15.83 17.27
CA PHE A 55 4.25 14.38 17.02
C PHE A 55 2.88 13.94 16.46
N TYR A 56 1.81 14.68 16.80
CA TYR A 56 0.48 14.46 16.24
C TYR A 56 0.44 14.65 14.72
N LEU A 57 1.20 15.60 14.16
CA LEU A 57 1.22 15.87 12.73
C LEU A 57 1.88 14.73 11.96
N ASP A 58 2.96 14.14 12.50
CA ASP A 58 3.60 12.97 11.90
C ASP A 58 2.61 11.80 11.78
N GLY A 59 1.88 11.47 12.85
CA GLY A 59 0.83 10.45 12.81
C GLY A 59 -0.29 10.76 11.80
N VAL A 60 -0.74 12.01 11.71
CA VAL A 60 -1.76 12.43 10.73
C VAL A 60 -1.26 12.31 9.29
N LEU A 61 -0.03 12.76 9.00
CA LEU A 61 0.54 12.67 7.65
C LEU A 61 0.71 11.20 7.22
N ARG A 62 1.16 10.32 8.13
CA ARG A 62 1.23 8.87 7.88
C ARG A 62 -0.13 8.25 7.65
N LEU A 63 -1.14 8.65 8.43
CA LEU A 63 -2.54 8.23 8.25
C LEU A 63 -3.06 8.60 6.86
N VAL A 64 -2.80 9.82 6.40
CA VAL A 64 -3.17 10.28 5.04
C VAL A 64 -2.46 9.44 3.98
N TYR A 65 -1.16 9.23 4.12
CA TYR A 65 -0.37 8.42 3.20
C TYR A 65 -0.91 6.97 3.08
N VAL A 66 -1.14 6.27 4.20
CA VAL A 66 -1.63 4.88 4.18
C VAL A 66 -3.04 4.81 3.62
N SER A 67 -3.90 5.77 3.95
CA SER A 67 -5.26 5.82 3.41
C SER A 67 -5.24 6.00 1.89
N ALA A 68 -4.36 6.84 1.36
CA ALA A 68 -4.14 6.99 -0.07
C ALA A 68 -3.55 5.73 -0.73
N TRP A 69 -2.66 5.02 -0.04
CA TRP A 69 -2.17 3.71 -0.49
C TRP A 69 -3.32 2.69 -0.56
N MET A 70 -4.18 2.63 0.45
CA MET A 70 -5.39 1.81 0.43
C MET A 70 -6.29 2.16 -0.77
N CYS A 71 -6.44 3.44 -1.12
CA CYS A 71 -7.14 3.83 -2.35
C CYS A 71 -6.50 3.20 -3.59
N SER A 72 -5.17 3.28 -3.75
CA SER A 72 -4.48 2.63 -4.89
C SER A 72 -4.74 1.13 -4.95
N LEU A 73 -4.80 0.45 -3.80
CA LEU A 73 -5.14 -0.97 -3.73
C LEU A 73 -6.60 -1.26 -4.13
N LEU A 74 -7.54 -0.38 -3.78
CA LEU A 74 -8.93 -0.50 -4.24
C LEU A 74 -9.00 -0.38 -5.76
N GLY A 75 -8.26 0.57 -6.35
CA GLY A 75 -8.15 0.69 -7.79
C GLY A 75 -7.51 -0.55 -8.45
N LEU A 76 -6.46 -1.12 -7.86
CA LEU A 76 -5.90 -2.41 -8.33
C LEU A 76 -6.92 -3.56 -8.22
N ALA A 77 -7.72 -3.60 -7.16
CA ALA A 77 -8.76 -4.60 -6.97
C ALA A 77 -9.85 -4.49 -8.04
N GLN A 78 -10.29 -3.27 -8.37
CA GLN A 78 -11.24 -3.01 -9.46
C GLN A 78 -10.71 -3.46 -10.81
N LEU A 79 -9.46 -3.14 -11.10
CA LEU A 79 -8.77 -3.56 -12.32
C LEU A 79 -8.46 -5.05 -12.33
N ARG A 80 -8.76 -5.77 -11.25
CA ARG A 80 -8.42 -7.18 -11.03
C ARG A 80 -6.95 -7.43 -11.30
N ALA A 81 -6.09 -6.50 -10.89
CA ALA A 81 -4.69 -6.44 -11.29
C ALA A 81 -3.94 -7.73 -10.97
N THR A 82 -4.26 -8.38 -9.85
CA THR A 82 -3.67 -9.66 -9.39
C THR A 82 -4.40 -10.90 -9.90
N GLY A 83 -5.40 -10.75 -10.76
CA GLY A 83 -6.24 -11.83 -11.27
C GLY A 83 -7.58 -11.97 -10.55
N THR A 84 -8.34 -12.99 -10.92
CA THR A 84 -9.67 -13.30 -10.36
C THR A 84 -9.70 -14.62 -9.59
N ASP A 85 -8.56 -15.28 -9.46
CA ASP A 85 -8.40 -16.51 -8.72
C ASP A 85 -8.50 -16.27 -7.20
N GLY A 86 -8.43 -17.36 -6.42
CA GLY A 86 -8.48 -17.27 -4.96
C GLY A 86 -7.27 -16.53 -4.38
N PHE A 87 -6.09 -16.74 -4.97
CA PHE A 87 -4.85 -16.10 -4.54
C PHE A 87 -4.91 -14.58 -4.73
N GLY A 88 -5.21 -14.09 -5.94
CA GLY A 88 -5.24 -12.66 -6.25
C GLY A 88 -6.22 -11.88 -5.37
N ARG A 89 -7.36 -12.48 -5.04
CA ARG A 89 -8.35 -11.91 -4.11
C ARG A 89 -7.89 -12.00 -2.65
N GLY A 90 -7.39 -13.16 -2.22
CA GLY A 90 -6.95 -13.38 -0.85
C GLY A 90 -5.84 -12.41 -0.45
N VAL A 91 -4.82 -12.23 -1.29
CA VAL A 91 -3.71 -11.32 -0.99
C VAL A 91 -4.18 -9.86 -0.84
N LEU A 92 -5.17 -9.43 -1.62
CA LEU A 92 -5.76 -8.09 -1.50
C LEU A 92 -6.46 -7.91 -0.14
N TYR A 93 -7.26 -8.88 0.30
CA TYR A 93 -7.88 -8.81 1.63
C TYR A 93 -6.85 -8.74 2.75
N VAL A 94 -5.83 -9.60 2.69
CA VAL A 94 -4.78 -9.65 3.71
C VAL A 94 -4.05 -8.31 3.79
N ILE A 95 -3.63 -7.74 2.65
CA ILE A 95 -2.95 -6.43 2.67
C ILE A 95 -3.86 -5.32 3.19
N PHE A 96 -5.14 -5.29 2.81
CA PHE A 96 -6.11 -4.33 3.35
C PHE A 96 -6.22 -4.43 4.87
N SER A 97 -6.32 -5.64 5.43
CA SER A 97 -6.36 -5.84 6.88
C SER A 97 -5.09 -5.34 7.55
N THR A 98 -3.91 -5.60 6.99
CA THR A 98 -2.65 -5.11 7.56
C THR A 98 -2.54 -3.59 7.51
N LEU A 99 -2.99 -2.94 6.42
CA LEU A 99 -2.98 -1.49 6.32
C LEU A 99 -3.99 -0.83 7.25
N LEU A 100 -5.14 -1.46 7.49
CA LEU A 100 -6.09 -1.00 8.50
C LEU A 100 -5.45 -1.00 9.89
N LEU A 101 -4.75 -2.07 10.26
CA LEU A 101 -4.03 -2.16 11.53
C LEU A 101 -2.87 -1.15 11.63
N ALA A 102 -2.14 -0.93 10.53
CA ALA A 102 -1.12 0.12 10.46
C ALA A 102 -1.73 1.53 10.61
N ASN A 103 -2.95 1.76 10.10
CA ASN A 103 -3.66 3.01 10.32
C ASN A 103 -4.12 3.20 11.77
N LEU A 104 -4.54 2.13 12.45
CA LEU A 104 -4.80 2.20 13.89
C LEU A 104 -3.54 2.58 14.66
N TRP A 105 -2.36 2.08 14.23
CA TRP A 105 -1.09 2.55 14.79
C TRP A 105 -0.88 4.05 14.56
N ASN A 106 -1.09 4.56 13.34
CA ASN A 106 -0.93 5.98 13.03
C ASN A 106 -1.83 6.88 13.90
N ILE A 107 -3.08 6.45 14.13
CA ILE A 107 -4.02 7.14 15.03
C ILE A 107 -3.50 7.11 16.46
N TYR A 108 -3.08 5.94 16.95
CA TYR A 108 -2.54 5.80 18.30
C TYR A 108 -1.30 6.70 18.47
N TYR A 109 -0.35 6.64 17.54
CA TYR A 109 0.85 7.48 17.57
C TYR A 109 0.55 8.98 17.51
N ALA A 110 -0.48 9.40 16.76
CA ALA A 110 -0.89 10.81 16.71
C ALA A 110 -1.40 11.33 18.07
N ILE A 111 -2.10 10.49 18.84
CA ILE A 111 -2.71 10.86 20.13
C ILE A 111 -1.71 10.68 21.29
N TYR A 112 -0.97 9.57 21.27
CA TYR A 112 -0.04 9.17 22.32
C TYR A 112 1.33 8.84 21.71
N PRO A 113 2.08 9.86 21.28
CA PRO A 113 3.42 9.65 20.76
C PRO A 113 4.32 9.07 21.85
N ASN A 114 5.20 8.14 21.49
CA ASN A 114 6.11 7.46 22.42
C ASN A 114 5.41 6.68 23.55
N ALA A 115 4.19 6.15 23.32
CA ALA A 115 3.51 5.33 24.32
C ALA A 115 4.28 4.04 24.69
N TRP A 116 5.07 3.49 23.76
CA TRP A 116 5.92 2.29 23.94
C TRP A 116 5.24 1.04 24.54
N THR A 117 3.91 1.01 24.55
CA THR A 117 3.12 -0.12 25.06
C THR A 117 3.28 -1.36 24.17
N LEU A 118 2.86 -2.53 24.68
CA LEU A 118 2.83 -3.74 23.86
C LEU A 118 1.92 -3.58 22.63
N LEU A 119 0.74 -2.97 22.81
CA LEU A 119 -0.21 -2.70 21.74
C LEU A 119 0.40 -1.77 20.67
N TYR A 120 1.11 -0.71 21.10
CA TYR A 120 1.81 0.20 20.20
C TYR A 120 2.81 -0.55 19.31
N ARG A 121 3.67 -1.39 19.90
CA ARG A 121 4.66 -2.17 19.14
C ARG A 121 4.01 -3.25 18.26
N ALA A 122 2.95 -3.90 18.74
CA ALA A 122 2.25 -4.92 17.98
C ALA A 122 1.58 -4.33 16.72
N LEU A 123 1.00 -3.13 16.81
CA LEU A 123 0.40 -2.46 15.65
C LEU A 123 1.45 -1.95 14.65
N ASP A 124 2.61 -1.47 15.13
CA ASP A 124 3.71 -0.95 14.28
C ASP A 124 4.23 -2.01 13.28
N VAL A 125 4.28 -3.27 13.71
CA VAL A 125 4.75 -4.40 12.88
C VAL A 125 3.93 -4.59 11.60
N PHE A 126 2.68 -4.13 11.55
CA PHE A 126 1.87 -4.24 10.32
C PHE A 126 2.34 -3.31 9.19
N TRP A 127 3.15 -2.29 9.48
CA TRP A 127 3.76 -1.45 8.46
C TRP A 127 4.77 -2.21 7.57
N PRO A 128 5.84 -2.83 8.10
CA PRO A 128 6.75 -3.61 7.28
C PRO A 128 6.07 -4.84 6.66
N ILE A 129 5.11 -5.47 7.36
CA ILE A 129 4.34 -6.60 6.80
C ILE A 129 3.56 -6.17 5.55
N SER A 130 2.86 -5.04 5.58
CA SER A 130 2.08 -4.57 4.42
C SER A 130 2.97 -4.24 3.21
N ASN A 131 4.18 -3.72 3.44
CA ASN A 131 5.18 -3.53 2.38
C ASN A 131 5.67 -4.86 1.79
N LEU A 132 5.90 -5.89 2.62
CA LEU A 132 6.23 -7.23 2.13
C LEU A 132 5.09 -7.82 1.30
N LEU A 133 3.83 -7.62 1.71
CA LEU A 133 2.67 -8.07 0.95
C LEU A 133 2.56 -7.39 -0.42
N MET A 134 3.09 -6.18 -0.59
CA MET A 134 3.16 -5.54 -1.91
C MET A 134 4.04 -6.30 -2.90
N LEU A 135 5.08 -7.03 -2.44
CA LEU A 135 5.82 -7.93 -3.33
C LEU A 135 4.90 -9.02 -3.88
N ALA A 136 4.07 -9.62 -3.04
CA ALA A 136 3.10 -10.62 -3.47
C ALA A 136 2.06 -10.04 -4.44
N ILE A 137 1.59 -8.80 -4.19
CA ILE A 137 0.71 -8.07 -5.12
C ILE A 137 1.43 -7.81 -6.46
N GLY A 138 2.69 -7.36 -6.44
CA GLY A 138 3.50 -7.13 -7.63
C GLY A 138 3.70 -8.39 -8.46
N ILE A 139 4.08 -9.49 -7.82
CA ILE A 139 4.21 -10.81 -8.47
C ILE A 139 2.86 -11.24 -9.05
N GLY A 140 1.77 -11.07 -8.30
CA GLY A 140 0.41 -11.34 -8.78
C GLY A 140 0.06 -10.52 -10.02
N ALA A 141 0.38 -9.23 -10.02
CA ALA A 141 0.13 -8.33 -11.15
C ALA A 141 0.92 -8.71 -12.40
N LEU A 142 2.18 -9.14 -12.23
CA LEU A 142 3.00 -9.64 -13.33
C LEU A 142 2.47 -10.95 -13.92
N ARG A 143 2.01 -11.87 -13.07
CA ARG A 143 1.49 -13.17 -13.50
C ARG A 143 0.12 -13.06 -14.16
N ALA A 144 -0.77 -12.23 -13.62
CA ALA A 144 -2.12 -12.08 -14.13
C ALA A 144 -2.17 -11.30 -15.45
N GLN A 145 -1.14 -10.49 -15.74
CA GLN A 145 -1.01 -9.69 -16.97
C GLN A 145 -2.24 -8.82 -17.28
N ARG A 146 -3.00 -8.44 -16.24
CA ARG A 146 -4.18 -7.56 -16.37
C ARG A 146 -3.79 -6.10 -16.57
N LEU A 147 -2.65 -5.71 -16.00
CA LEU A 147 -2.03 -4.42 -16.25
C LEU A 147 -1.10 -4.52 -17.46
N LEU A 148 -1.27 -3.60 -18.42
CA LEU A 148 -0.50 -3.59 -19.66
C LEU A 148 0.77 -2.71 -19.56
N GLY A 149 1.78 -3.08 -20.34
CA GLY A 149 3.01 -2.30 -20.48
C GLY A 149 3.80 -2.16 -19.18
N TRP A 150 4.21 -0.93 -18.85
CA TRP A 150 5.01 -0.65 -17.65
C TRP A 150 4.19 -0.74 -16.34
N ARG A 151 2.86 -0.59 -16.42
CA ARG A 151 1.96 -0.47 -15.25
C ARG A 151 1.98 -1.71 -14.36
N ARG A 152 2.22 -2.89 -14.92
CA ARG A 152 2.34 -4.16 -14.18
C ARG A 152 3.55 -4.23 -13.24
N TYR A 153 4.58 -3.41 -13.46
CA TYR A 153 5.76 -3.36 -12.61
C TYR A 153 5.62 -2.39 -11.45
N ALA A 154 4.65 -1.46 -11.50
CA ALA A 154 4.48 -0.46 -10.46
C ALA A 154 4.20 -1.07 -9.06
N PRO A 155 3.32 -2.07 -8.89
CA PRO A 155 3.11 -2.69 -7.59
C PRO A 155 4.33 -3.50 -7.11
N LEU A 156 5.17 -3.99 -8.03
CA LEU A 156 6.42 -4.68 -7.66
C LEU A 156 7.47 -3.69 -7.18
N LEU A 157 7.64 -2.56 -7.88
CA LEU A 157 8.51 -1.47 -7.43
C LEU A 157 8.11 -1.03 -6.02
N VAL A 158 6.80 -1.00 -5.75
CA VAL A 158 6.28 -0.69 -4.43
C VAL A 158 6.77 -1.70 -3.39
N GLY A 159 6.56 -3.00 -3.63
CA GLY A 159 7.04 -4.06 -2.74
C GLY A 159 8.55 -4.10 -2.53
N CYS A 160 9.34 -3.60 -3.48
CA CYS A 160 10.80 -3.51 -3.35
C CYS A 160 11.28 -2.44 -2.36
N TRP A 161 10.39 -1.66 -1.73
CA TRP A 161 10.75 -0.67 -0.71
C TRP A 161 11.61 -1.28 0.40
N LEU A 162 11.13 -2.33 1.07
CA LEU A 162 11.82 -2.90 2.24
C LEU A 162 13.20 -3.48 1.89
N PRO A 163 13.37 -4.29 0.82
CA PRO A 163 14.69 -4.70 0.36
C PRO A 163 15.61 -3.52 0.02
N SER A 164 15.10 -2.49 -0.66
CA SER A 164 15.90 -1.34 -1.07
C SER A 164 16.39 -0.52 0.13
N VAL A 165 15.48 -0.23 1.08
CA VAL A 165 15.83 0.48 2.32
C VAL A 165 16.80 -0.34 3.15
N ALA A 166 16.59 -1.65 3.31
CA ALA A 166 17.51 -2.51 4.06
C ALA A 166 18.92 -2.53 3.46
N LEU A 167 19.05 -2.61 2.13
CA LEU A 167 20.34 -2.56 1.44
C LEU A 167 21.03 -1.19 1.62
N VAL A 168 20.29 -0.11 1.44
CA VAL A 168 20.84 1.26 1.54
C VAL A 168 21.26 1.59 2.97
N TYR A 169 20.42 1.27 3.97
CA TYR A 169 20.76 1.48 5.39
C TYR A 169 21.85 0.53 5.87
N GLY A 170 21.88 -0.72 5.40
CA GLY A 170 22.93 -1.68 5.74
C GLY A 170 24.30 -1.28 5.19
N GLY A 171 24.36 -0.66 4.00
CA GLY A 171 25.61 -0.24 3.37
C GLY A 171 26.09 1.16 3.76
N LEU A 172 25.17 2.12 3.93
CA LEU A 172 25.49 3.54 4.14
C LEU A 172 25.14 4.04 5.55
N GLY A 173 24.53 3.20 6.39
CA GLY A 173 24.09 3.57 7.73
C GLY A 173 22.87 4.50 7.75
N ASN A 174 22.48 4.94 8.95
CA ASN A 174 21.43 5.93 9.13
C ASN A 174 22.02 7.34 9.01
N SER A 175 21.84 7.98 7.86
CA SER A 175 22.36 9.31 7.54
C SER A 175 21.27 10.18 6.92
N GLY A 176 21.54 11.47 6.72
CA GLY A 176 20.62 12.35 5.99
C GLY A 176 20.37 11.87 4.55
N SER A 177 21.41 11.34 3.89
CA SER A 177 21.32 10.82 2.52
C SER A 177 20.46 9.56 2.43
N THR A 178 20.53 8.64 3.40
CA THR A 178 19.69 7.43 3.39
C THR A 178 18.23 7.74 3.68
N ARG A 179 17.96 8.72 4.56
CA ARG A 179 16.60 9.26 4.78
C ARG A 179 16.03 9.94 3.54
N LEU A 180 16.85 10.74 2.84
CA LEU A 180 16.44 11.38 1.58
C LEU A 180 16.13 10.35 0.50
N PHE A 181 16.95 9.30 0.39
CA PHE A 181 16.68 8.19 -0.52
C PHE A 181 15.33 7.53 -0.22
N ASP A 182 15.05 7.20 1.04
CA ASP A 182 13.78 6.59 1.44
C ASP A 182 12.58 7.49 1.10
N ALA A 183 12.67 8.78 1.41
CA ALA A 183 11.63 9.76 1.10
C ALA A 183 11.37 9.86 -0.42
N CYS A 184 12.42 9.95 -1.23
CA CYS A 184 12.33 10.02 -2.69
C CYS A 184 11.79 8.71 -3.29
N TYR A 185 12.31 7.57 -2.83
CA TYR A 185 11.88 6.25 -3.28
C TYR A 185 10.39 6.06 -3.01
N THR A 186 9.97 6.27 -1.76
CA THR A 186 8.60 6.02 -1.34
C THR A 186 7.62 6.92 -2.08
N THR A 187 7.92 8.22 -2.16
CA THR A 187 7.08 9.16 -2.92
C THR A 187 6.98 8.77 -4.38
N GLY A 188 8.13 8.50 -5.03
CA GLY A 188 8.18 8.16 -6.45
C GLY A 188 7.46 6.86 -6.77
N ALA A 189 7.74 5.80 -6.01
CA ALA A 189 7.14 4.49 -6.23
C ALA A 189 5.62 4.50 -6.01
N TRP A 190 5.13 5.18 -4.96
CA TRP A 190 3.69 5.20 -4.65
C TRP A 190 2.92 6.13 -5.59
N MET A 191 3.54 7.25 -5.98
CA MET A 191 2.99 8.12 -7.01
C MET A 191 2.92 7.39 -8.36
N LEU A 192 3.94 6.62 -8.72
CA LEU A 192 3.94 5.79 -9.93
C LEU A 192 2.86 4.71 -9.88
N LEU A 193 2.62 4.09 -8.71
CA LEU A 193 1.53 3.14 -8.51
C LEU A 193 0.17 3.81 -8.73
N GLY A 194 -0.08 4.95 -8.08
CA GLY A 194 -1.33 5.70 -8.26
C GLY A 194 -1.53 6.11 -9.73
N TYR A 195 -0.45 6.52 -10.41
CA TYR A 195 -0.48 6.85 -11.84
C TYR A 195 -0.75 5.63 -12.73
N ALA A 196 -0.18 4.47 -12.40
CA ALA A 196 -0.43 3.21 -13.08
C ALA A 196 -1.91 2.81 -12.97
N VAL A 197 -2.49 2.91 -11.77
CA VAL A 197 -3.91 2.66 -11.52
C VAL A 197 -4.77 3.65 -12.31
N ARG A 198 -4.46 4.95 -12.23
CA ARG A 198 -5.23 6.02 -12.89
C ARG A 198 -5.26 5.89 -14.41
N THR A 199 -4.17 5.45 -15.02
CA THR A 199 -4.05 5.37 -16.48
C THR A 199 -4.40 4.01 -17.06
N SER A 200 -4.70 3.02 -16.22
CA SER A 200 -5.14 1.71 -16.69
C SER A 200 -6.55 1.79 -17.27
N PRO A 201 -6.82 1.15 -18.41
CA PRO A 201 -8.17 1.02 -18.94
C PRO A 201 -9.03 0.21 -17.97
N GLU A 202 -10.26 0.67 -17.73
CA GLU A 202 -11.26 -0.11 -17.01
C GLU A 202 -11.73 -1.24 -17.93
N SER A 203 -11.71 -2.47 -17.42
CA SER A 203 -12.01 -3.71 -18.17
C SER A 203 -13.44 -4.19 -17.95
#